data_AF-A0A4U0H3L9-F1
#
_entry.id   AF-A0A4U0H3L9-F1
#
_cell.length_a   1.000
_cell.length_b   1.000
_cell.length_c   1.000
_cell.angle_alpha   90.00
_cell.angle_beta   90.00
_cell.angle_gamma   90.00
#
_symmetry.space_group_name_H-M   'P 1'
#
loop_
_entity.id
_entity.type
_entity.pdbx_description
1 polymer ?
#
loop_
_entity_poly.entity_id
_entity_poly.type
_entity_poly.pdbx_seq_one_letter_code
_entity_poly.pdbx_strand_id
1 'polypeptide(L)'
;MILSSGRPSAFAQHSARVKADGPSSRLTHFTTYGEPEDGDLTNSWTNDHICGWDHADTAKLRSWLSGDQALYDAALPAVELLHRPKFSAKDRVIYMGIVAESLGQSLPEADGERDTYDFRGRRTHTTYVMRCIVHSKLDVSKWMDDIANWARGISKYYNKTKHFQPDLTPDPSVAGILGRFMAIAIRHVAVRQALVGPDSESQNLIVDAESMRALEGLAYIRLGDDCWPTYHVLTERADEDDADEADEESLM
;
A
#
# COMPACT_ATOMS: atom_id res chain seq x y z
N MET A 1 -18.99 -29.15 -13.51
CA MET A 1 -18.15 -28.07 -14.07
C MET A 1 -19.09 -27.06 -14.70
N ILE A 2 -19.49 -26.04 -13.95
CA ILE A 2 -20.54 -25.08 -14.34
C ILE A 2 -19.88 -23.71 -14.44
N LEU A 3 -19.91 -23.13 -15.64
CA LEU A 3 -19.62 -21.73 -15.91
C LEU A 3 -20.90 -20.95 -15.61
N SER A 4 -20.92 -20.18 -14.51
CA SER A 4 -22.07 -19.36 -14.12
C SER A 4 -21.89 -17.93 -14.63
N SER A 5 -22.75 -17.56 -15.58
CA SER A 5 -22.93 -16.22 -16.13
C SER A 5 -23.47 -15.24 -15.08
N GLY A 6 -22.85 -14.06 -14.98
CA GLY A 6 -23.12 -13.07 -13.95
C GLY A 6 -24.48 -12.37 -14.03
N ARG A 7 -25.00 -12.00 -12.84
CA ARG A 7 -25.81 -10.81 -12.53
C ARG A 7 -26.05 -10.76 -11.00
N PRO A 8 -25.84 -9.63 -10.30
CA PRO A 8 -26.25 -9.46 -8.91
C PRO A 8 -27.65 -8.84 -8.78
N SER A 9 -28.43 -9.31 -7.81
CA SER A 9 -29.79 -8.88 -7.44
C SER A 9 -29.78 -7.95 -6.22
N ALA A 10 -30.60 -6.89 -6.24
CA ALA A 10 -30.67 -5.83 -5.23
C ALA A 10 -31.69 -6.10 -4.11
N PHE A 11 -31.41 -5.64 -2.89
CA PHE A 11 -32.34 -5.55 -1.75
C PHE A 11 -32.50 -4.09 -1.29
N ALA A 12 -33.73 -3.73 -0.90
CA ALA A 12 -34.26 -2.36 -0.80
C ALA A 12 -33.78 -1.53 0.42
N GLN A 13 -33.78 -0.20 0.23
CA GLN A 13 -33.39 0.85 1.18
C GLN A 13 -34.60 1.51 1.87
N HIS A 14 -34.40 2.03 3.09
CA HIS A 14 -35.19 3.11 3.68
C HIS A 14 -34.27 4.32 3.96
N SER A 15 -34.70 5.54 3.60
CA SER A 15 -33.91 6.78 3.68
C SER A 15 -34.63 7.88 4.49
N ALA A 16 -33.83 8.72 5.18
CA ALA A 16 -34.26 10.00 5.74
C ALA A 16 -33.21 11.08 5.42
N ARG A 17 -33.64 12.28 5.02
CA ARG A 17 -32.83 13.38 4.45
C ARG A 17 -32.77 14.60 5.39
N VAL A 18 -31.63 15.31 5.38
CA VAL A 18 -31.48 16.70 5.87
C VAL A 18 -30.53 17.48 4.93
N LYS A 19 -30.83 18.78 4.70
CA LYS A 19 -30.19 19.72 3.75
C LYS A 19 -29.28 20.73 4.45
N ALA A 20 -28.22 21.21 3.77
CA ALA A 20 -27.53 22.47 4.08
C ALA A 20 -26.88 23.12 2.84
N ASP A 21 -26.86 24.47 2.81
CA ASP A 21 -26.46 25.37 1.72
C ASP A 21 -25.11 26.10 1.99
N GLY A 22 -24.32 26.39 0.94
CA GLY A 22 -23.25 27.42 0.97
C GLY A 22 -22.04 27.22 0.03
N PRO A 23 -21.51 28.26 -0.67
CA PRO A 23 -20.45 28.10 -1.69
C PRO A 23 -19.08 28.71 -1.30
N SER A 24 -17.96 27.96 -1.42
CA SER A 24 -16.68 28.41 -2.02
C SER A 24 -15.58 27.34 -2.00
N SER A 25 -14.64 27.47 -2.95
CA SER A 25 -13.46 26.64 -3.27
C SER A 25 -13.74 25.37 -4.09
N ARG A 26 -13.54 25.52 -5.41
CA ARG A 26 -13.64 24.48 -6.44
C ARG A 26 -12.34 23.68 -6.51
N LEU A 27 -12.39 22.43 -6.06
CA LEU A 27 -11.57 21.33 -6.59
C LEU A 27 -12.55 20.35 -7.23
N THR A 28 -12.64 20.37 -8.55
CA THR A 28 -13.57 19.53 -9.32
C THR A 28 -12.97 18.13 -9.48
N HIS A 29 -13.60 17.19 -8.78
CA HIS A 29 -13.41 15.75 -8.79
C HIS A 29 -13.83 15.16 -10.15
N PHE A 30 -13.11 14.16 -10.65
CA PHE A 30 -13.52 13.43 -11.85
C PHE A 30 -13.28 11.93 -11.69
N THR A 31 -14.34 11.16 -11.47
CA THR A 31 -14.40 9.72 -11.76
C THR A 31 -15.86 9.37 -12.08
N THR A 32 -16.11 8.74 -13.22
CA THR A 32 -17.32 7.96 -13.46
C THR A 32 -16.92 6.48 -13.44
N TYR A 33 -17.62 5.66 -12.67
CA TYR A 33 -18.25 4.48 -13.24
C TYR A 33 -19.54 4.12 -12.50
N GLY A 34 -20.60 3.93 -13.31
CA GLY A 34 -22.01 3.90 -12.93
C GLY A 34 -22.74 5.05 -13.61
N GLU A 35 -23.35 4.82 -14.78
CA GLU A 35 -24.38 5.75 -15.26
C GLU A 35 -25.44 5.88 -14.15
N PRO A 36 -25.80 7.10 -13.73
CA PRO A 36 -26.86 7.28 -12.75
C PRO A 36 -28.19 6.89 -13.40
N GLU A 37 -28.89 5.90 -12.84
CA GLU A 37 -30.33 5.85 -13.02
C GLU A 37 -30.91 7.11 -12.38
N ASP A 38 -31.71 7.84 -13.16
CA ASP A 38 -32.29 9.14 -12.82
C ASP A 38 -32.92 9.15 -11.42
N GLY A 39 -32.25 9.77 -10.45
CA GLY A 39 -32.87 10.16 -9.18
C GLY A 39 -31.93 10.18 -7.98
N ASP A 40 -31.74 11.37 -7.42
CA ASP A 40 -31.29 11.62 -6.04
C ASP A 40 -29.79 11.53 -5.68
N LEU A 41 -29.04 12.50 -6.21
CA LEU A 41 -27.74 12.94 -5.69
C LEU A 41 -27.88 13.91 -4.51
N THR A 42 -28.26 13.44 -3.32
CA THR A 42 -28.07 14.24 -2.09
C THR A 42 -27.63 13.38 -0.90
N ASN A 43 -26.35 13.51 -0.54
CA ASN A 43 -25.73 13.30 0.78
C ASN A 43 -24.71 12.14 0.92
N SER A 44 -23.60 12.49 1.58
CA SER A 44 -22.31 11.79 1.80
C SER A 44 -21.43 11.65 0.53
N TRP A 45 -20.42 12.46 0.23
CA TRP A 45 -19.47 13.31 0.99
C TRP A 45 -18.56 12.58 1.98
N THR A 46 -17.64 11.75 1.46
CA THR A 46 -16.30 11.50 2.03
C THR A 46 -15.32 11.03 0.93
N ASN A 47 -14.05 11.40 1.04
CA ASN A 47 -12.97 11.40 0.02
C ASN A 47 -12.47 10.00 -0.46
N ASP A 48 -13.34 9.02 -0.67
CA ASP A 48 -12.97 7.61 -0.93
C ASP A 48 -12.61 7.25 -2.38
N HIS A 49 -12.37 8.23 -3.25
CA HIS A 49 -12.38 8.00 -4.71
C HIS A 49 -11.11 8.37 -5.48
N ILE A 50 -9.98 8.49 -4.79
CA ILE A 50 -8.67 8.46 -5.46
C ILE A 50 -8.21 7.00 -5.58
N CYS A 51 -8.80 6.32 -6.57
CA CYS A 51 -8.40 5.01 -7.12
C CYS A 51 -8.62 3.78 -6.23
N GLY A 52 -9.70 3.04 -6.49
CA GLY A 52 -9.60 1.58 -6.37
C GLY A 52 -8.58 1.08 -7.40
N TRP A 53 -7.65 0.21 -7.01
CA TRP A 53 -6.55 -0.25 -7.90
C TRP A 53 -7.02 -0.97 -9.17
N ASP A 54 -8.29 -1.38 -9.22
CA ASP A 54 -8.91 -2.03 -10.38
C ASP A 54 -9.47 -1.01 -11.40
N HIS A 55 -9.47 0.28 -11.08
CA HIS A 55 -9.91 1.37 -11.95
C HIS A 55 -9.16 2.68 -11.61
N ALA A 56 -8.06 2.94 -12.31
CA ALA A 56 -7.35 4.20 -12.26
C ALA A 56 -7.49 4.96 -13.59
N ASP A 57 -7.98 6.21 -13.54
CA ASP A 57 -7.93 7.10 -14.69
C ASP A 57 -6.51 7.63 -14.86
N THR A 58 -5.75 6.95 -15.71
CA THR A 58 -4.34 7.25 -15.93
C THR A 58 -4.09 8.61 -16.58
N ALA A 59 -5.05 9.17 -17.34
CA ALA A 59 -4.93 10.50 -17.91
C ALA A 59 -4.95 11.57 -16.81
N LYS A 60 -5.82 11.40 -15.81
CA LYS A 60 -5.86 12.29 -14.64
C LYS A 60 -4.63 12.13 -13.77
N LEU A 61 -4.16 10.91 -13.56
CA LEU A 61 -2.93 10.65 -12.81
C LEU A 61 -1.73 11.34 -13.47
N ARG A 62 -1.59 11.24 -14.79
CA ARG A 62 -0.56 11.95 -15.55
C ARG A 62 -0.72 13.47 -15.45
N SER A 63 -1.94 13.99 -15.58
CA SER A 63 -2.20 15.43 -15.44
C SER A 63 -1.84 15.94 -14.04
N TRP A 64 -2.15 15.16 -13.01
CA TRP A 64 -1.83 15.50 -11.62
C TRP A 64 -0.31 15.50 -11.38
N LEU A 65 0.39 14.51 -11.92
CA LEU A 65 1.85 14.41 -11.86
C LEU A 65 2.58 15.46 -12.72
N SER A 66 1.91 16.07 -13.71
CA SER A 66 2.56 17.02 -14.65
C SER A 66 3.08 18.31 -13.99
N GLY A 67 2.66 18.60 -12.75
CA GLY A 67 3.18 19.70 -11.95
C GLY A 67 4.58 19.47 -11.38
N ASP A 68 5.05 18.22 -11.35
CA ASP A 68 6.37 17.82 -10.86
C ASP A 68 6.97 16.73 -11.76
N GLN A 69 7.87 17.13 -12.66
CA GLN A 69 8.49 16.22 -13.63
C GLN A 69 9.29 15.10 -12.95
N ALA A 70 9.95 15.38 -11.82
CA ALA A 70 10.74 14.37 -11.12
C ALA A 70 9.85 13.30 -10.50
N LEU A 71 8.74 13.72 -9.89
CA LEU A 71 7.71 12.81 -9.36
C LEU A 71 7.03 12.03 -10.48
N TYR A 72 6.73 12.67 -11.62
CA TYR A 72 6.19 12.01 -12.81
C TYR A 72 7.12 10.89 -13.30
N ASP A 73 8.40 11.19 -13.51
CA ASP A 73 9.38 10.23 -14.02
C ASP A 73 9.57 9.05 -13.05
N ALA A 74 9.57 9.32 -11.74
CA ALA A 74 9.65 8.28 -10.71
C ALA A 74 8.38 7.40 -10.64
N ALA A 75 7.20 7.98 -10.85
CA ALA A 75 5.92 7.27 -10.81
C ALA A 75 5.56 6.58 -12.13
N LEU A 76 6.25 6.89 -13.24
CA LEU A 76 5.94 6.38 -14.57
C LEU A 76 5.78 4.85 -14.63
N PRO A 77 6.63 4.02 -14.00
CA PRO A 77 6.42 2.58 -14.01
C PRO A 77 5.08 2.18 -13.38
N ALA A 78 4.67 2.80 -12.27
CA ALA A 78 3.35 2.55 -11.65
C ALA A 78 2.20 2.90 -12.62
N VAL A 79 2.32 4.03 -13.31
CA VAL A 79 1.35 4.47 -14.33
C VAL A 79 1.27 3.47 -15.48
N GLU A 80 2.41 2.94 -15.95
CA GLU A 80 2.46 1.93 -17.01
C GLU A 80 1.81 0.60 -16.59
N LEU A 81 2.03 0.18 -15.34
CA LEU A 81 1.39 -1.02 -14.79
C LEU A 81 -0.15 -0.88 -14.83
N LEU A 82 -0.67 0.27 -14.43
CA LEU A 82 -2.11 0.56 -14.40
C LEU A 82 -2.75 0.63 -15.79
N HIS A 83 -1.98 0.91 -16.85
CA HIS A 83 -2.47 0.85 -18.22
C HIS A 83 -2.64 -0.58 -18.75
N ARG A 84 -2.07 -1.58 -18.08
CA ARG A 84 -2.16 -2.97 -18.55
C ARG A 84 -3.55 -3.52 -18.28
N PRO A 85 -4.20 -4.19 -19.25
CA PRO A 85 -5.51 -4.81 -19.05
C PRO A 85 -5.52 -5.87 -17.94
N LYS A 86 -4.37 -6.52 -17.74
CA LYS A 86 -4.12 -7.52 -16.70
C LYS A 86 -2.67 -7.41 -16.25
N PHE A 87 -2.45 -7.54 -14.96
CA PHE A 87 -1.12 -7.67 -14.38
C PHE A 87 -1.16 -8.64 -13.19
N SER A 88 -0.04 -9.29 -12.93
CA SER A 88 0.11 -10.24 -11.83
C SER A 88 0.56 -9.54 -10.53
N ALA A 89 0.43 -10.23 -9.40
CA ALA A 89 1.01 -9.76 -8.14
C ALA A 89 2.54 -9.56 -8.24
N LYS A 90 3.22 -10.39 -9.05
CA LYS A 90 4.66 -10.27 -9.32
C LYS A 90 4.98 -9.01 -10.12
N ASP A 91 4.16 -8.67 -11.13
CA ASP A 91 4.30 -7.40 -11.85
C ASP A 91 4.19 -6.22 -10.87
N ARG A 92 3.23 -6.25 -9.95
CA ARG A 92 3.09 -5.20 -8.94
C ARG A 92 4.34 -5.05 -8.09
N VAL A 93 4.91 -6.14 -7.58
CA VAL A 93 6.18 -6.12 -6.82
C VAL A 93 7.32 -5.51 -7.65
N ILE A 94 7.47 -5.93 -8.91
CA ILE A 94 8.55 -5.43 -9.78
C ILE A 94 8.39 -3.92 -10.00
N TYR A 95 7.22 -3.50 -10.43
CA TYR A 95 6.95 -2.11 -10.79
C TYR A 95 7.00 -1.17 -9.58
N MET A 96 6.47 -1.59 -8.43
CA MET A 96 6.58 -0.82 -7.20
C MET A 96 8.00 -0.80 -6.65
N GLY A 97 8.80 -1.86 -6.85
CA GLY A 97 10.22 -1.86 -6.51
C GLY A 97 11.00 -0.81 -7.31
N ILE A 98 10.77 -0.72 -8.62
CA ILE A 98 11.38 0.31 -9.48
C ILE A 98 10.98 1.72 -9.00
N VAL A 99 9.69 1.94 -8.72
CA VAL A 99 9.21 3.24 -8.24
C VAL A 99 9.78 3.58 -6.86
N ALA A 100 9.90 2.60 -5.96
CA ALA A 100 10.53 2.79 -4.65
C ALA A 100 12.01 3.17 -4.78
N GLU A 101 12.74 2.57 -5.72
CA GLU A 101 14.13 2.95 -6.00
C GLU A 101 14.23 4.41 -6.48
N SER A 102 13.37 4.83 -7.42
CA SER A 102 13.37 6.20 -7.93
C SER A 102 12.92 7.24 -6.89
N LEU A 103 11.80 6.99 -6.19
CA LEU A 103 11.29 7.90 -5.15
C LEU A 103 12.19 7.92 -3.91
N GLY A 104 12.67 6.77 -3.45
CA GLY A 104 13.52 6.69 -2.28
C GLY A 104 14.85 7.43 -2.42
N GLN A 105 15.35 7.61 -3.65
CA GLN A 105 16.53 8.43 -3.92
C GLN A 105 16.30 9.92 -3.67
N SER A 106 15.10 10.43 -3.95
CA SER A 106 14.74 11.84 -3.76
C SER A 106 14.25 12.16 -2.34
N LEU A 107 13.84 11.14 -1.58
CA LEU A 107 13.39 11.31 -0.21
C LEU A 107 14.53 11.68 0.76
N PRO A 108 14.22 12.46 1.82
CA PRO A 108 15.17 12.70 2.92
C PRO A 108 15.63 11.40 3.59
N GLU A 109 16.80 11.45 4.23
CA GLU A 109 17.32 10.35 5.07
C GLU A 109 16.31 10.02 6.18
N ALA A 110 16.07 8.72 6.40
CA ALA A 110 15.24 8.22 7.48
C ALA A 110 16.11 7.81 8.67
N ASP A 111 15.58 7.97 9.88
CA ASP A 111 16.27 7.54 11.10
C ASP A 111 16.57 6.03 11.04
N GLY A 112 17.82 5.67 11.36
CA GLY A 112 18.29 4.29 11.33
C GLY A 112 18.59 3.74 9.91
N GLU A 113 18.45 4.52 8.83
CA GLU A 113 18.61 3.96 7.48
C GLU A 113 20.01 3.43 7.17
N ARG A 114 21.03 3.84 7.93
CA ARG A 114 22.42 3.36 7.76
C ARG A 114 22.54 1.85 7.92
N ASP A 115 21.64 1.22 8.66
CA ASP A 115 21.59 -0.25 8.80
C ASP A 115 21.28 -0.94 7.46
N THR A 116 20.74 -0.21 6.49
CA THR A 116 20.41 -0.72 5.15
C THR A 116 21.53 -0.53 4.12
N TYR A 117 22.65 0.08 4.51
CA TYR A 117 23.75 0.38 3.59
C TYR A 117 24.57 -0.88 3.29
N ASP A 118 25.26 -0.89 2.15
CA ASP A 118 26.23 -1.94 1.85
C ASP A 118 27.50 -1.79 2.71
N PHE A 119 28.40 -2.78 2.63
CA PHE A 119 29.68 -2.77 3.35
C PHE A 119 30.62 -1.60 2.99
N ARG A 120 30.32 -0.86 1.92
CA ARG A 120 31.06 0.34 1.49
C ARG A 120 30.36 1.62 1.94
N GLY A 121 29.31 1.52 2.77
CA GLY A 121 28.52 2.65 3.24
C GLY A 121 27.65 3.27 2.14
N ARG A 122 27.31 2.52 1.07
CA ARG A 122 26.45 3.01 -0.01
C ARG A 122 25.00 2.60 0.22
N ARG A 123 24.09 3.52 -0.08
CA ARG A 123 22.65 3.29 -0.11
C ARG A 123 22.31 2.14 -1.08
N THR A 124 21.37 1.29 -0.69
CA THR A 124 20.93 0.14 -1.49
C THR A 124 19.43 0.25 -1.79
N HIS A 125 18.89 -0.68 -2.57
CA HIS A 125 17.44 -0.78 -2.77
C HIS A 125 16.68 -0.89 -1.44
N THR A 126 17.25 -1.59 -0.45
CA THR A 126 16.72 -1.65 0.92
C THR A 126 16.55 -0.27 1.53
N THR A 127 17.54 0.61 1.36
CA THR A 127 17.47 2.00 1.84
C THR A 127 16.29 2.74 1.24
N TYR A 128 16.10 2.61 -0.08
CA TYR A 128 15.04 3.31 -0.78
C TYR A 128 13.65 2.80 -0.39
N VAL A 129 13.49 1.48 -0.21
CA VAL A 129 12.25 0.90 0.34
C VAL A 129 11.98 1.40 1.76
N MET A 130 12.98 1.39 2.64
CA MET A 130 12.84 1.90 4.01
C MET A 130 12.38 3.35 4.03
N ARG A 131 12.99 4.22 3.20
CA ARG A 131 12.57 5.62 3.06
C ARG A 131 11.11 5.72 2.61
N CYS A 132 10.68 4.94 1.61
CA CYS A 132 9.28 4.96 1.18
C CYS A 132 8.32 4.55 2.30
N ILE A 133 8.67 3.56 3.13
CA ILE A 133 7.84 3.15 4.28
C ILE A 133 7.76 4.28 5.31
N VAL A 134 8.90 4.81 5.75
CA VAL A 134 8.96 5.86 6.79
C VAL A 134 8.27 7.15 6.34
N HIS A 135 8.51 7.57 5.10
CA HIS A 135 7.93 8.81 4.55
C HIS A 135 6.48 8.65 4.10
N SER A 136 5.96 7.42 3.98
CA SER A 136 4.52 7.20 3.78
C SER A 136 3.69 7.67 4.98
N LYS A 137 4.29 7.71 6.19
CA LYS A 137 3.61 7.97 7.47
C LYS A 137 2.42 7.04 7.73
N LEU A 138 2.38 5.87 7.10
CA LEU A 138 1.50 4.80 7.51
C LEU A 138 1.94 4.35 8.91
N ASP A 139 0.99 4.22 9.84
CA ASP A 139 1.26 3.50 11.08
C ASP A 139 1.47 2.03 10.71
N VAL A 140 2.72 1.58 10.78
CA VAL A 140 3.12 0.19 10.54
C VAL A 140 3.55 -0.50 11.83
N SER A 141 3.52 0.19 12.98
CA SER A 141 4.12 -0.26 14.23
C SER A 141 3.51 -1.55 14.77
N LYS A 142 2.22 -1.79 14.48
CA LYS A 142 1.52 -3.02 14.85
C LYS A 142 1.99 -4.26 14.07
N TRP A 143 2.56 -4.09 12.88
CA TRP A 143 2.88 -5.18 11.96
C TRP A 143 4.38 -5.31 11.68
N MET A 144 5.13 -4.22 11.83
CA MET A 144 6.57 -4.16 11.60
C MET A 144 7.29 -3.82 12.90
N ASP A 145 7.96 -4.82 13.45
CA ASP A 145 8.85 -4.72 14.61
C ASP A 145 10.13 -3.94 14.29
N ASP A 146 10.75 -4.22 13.14
CA ASP A 146 11.95 -3.55 12.63
C ASP A 146 11.78 -3.20 11.15
N ILE A 147 11.53 -1.91 10.87
CA ILE A 147 11.32 -1.40 9.51
C ILE A 147 12.52 -1.71 8.60
N ALA A 148 13.76 -1.72 9.11
CA ALA A 148 14.94 -2.03 8.31
C ALA A 148 14.92 -3.51 7.88
N ASN A 149 14.55 -4.44 8.77
CA ASN A 149 14.37 -5.86 8.43
C ASN A 149 13.25 -6.07 7.40
N TRP A 150 12.13 -5.38 7.56
CA TRP A 150 11.04 -5.41 6.58
C TRP A 150 11.45 -4.87 5.22
N ALA A 151 12.18 -3.75 5.18
CA ALA A 151 12.72 -3.21 3.94
C ALA A 151 13.72 -4.18 3.27
N ARG A 152 14.53 -4.91 4.07
CA ARG A 152 15.43 -5.96 3.56
C ARG A 152 14.64 -7.11 2.96
N GLY A 153 13.59 -7.58 3.65
CA GLY A 153 12.73 -8.65 3.16
C GLY A 153 12.01 -8.31 1.86
N ILE A 154 11.41 -7.12 1.78
CA ILE A 154 10.78 -6.61 0.56
C ILE A 154 11.80 -6.51 -0.59
N SER A 155 13.00 -5.99 -0.31
CA SER A 155 14.05 -5.85 -1.33
C SER A 155 14.60 -7.19 -1.82
N LYS A 156 14.78 -8.16 -0.91
CA LYS A 156 15.13 -9.54 -1.28
C LYS A 156 14.06 -10.17 -2.15
N TYR A 157 12.79 -10.01 -1.77
CA TYR A 157 11.66 -10.53 -2.52
C TYR A 157 11.55 -9.91 -3.93
N TYR A 158 11.69 -8.59 -4.04
CA TYR A 158 11.78 -7.88 -5.32
C TYR A 158 12.93 -8.41 -6.19
N ASN A 159 14.14 -8.50 -5.64
CA ASN A 159 15.31 -8.95 -6.39
C ASN A 159 15.17 -10.40 -6.90
N LYS A 160 14.59 -11.30 -6.12
CA LYS A 160 14.30 -12.68 -6.56
C LYS A 160 13.16 -12.75 -7.57
N THR A 161 12.17 -11.88 -7.45
CA THR A 161 11.08 -11.78 -8.44
C THR A 161 11.60 -11.25 -9.78
N LYS A 162 12.52 -10.27 -9.73
CA LYS A 162 13.18 -9.65 -10.89
C LYS A 162 14.16 -10.60 -11.57
N HIS A 163 14.96 -11.33 -10.80
CA HIS A 163 15.93 -12.31 -11.29
C HIS A 163 15.39 -13.71 -11.02
N PHE A 164 14.60 -14.26 -11.95
CA PHE A 164 13.97 -15.58 -11.78
C PHE A 164 15.01 -16.64 -11.35
N GLN A 165 14.75 -17.25 -10.20
CA GLN A 165 15.54 -18.34 -9.62
C GLN A 165 14.60 -19.51 -9.31
N PRO A 166 14.74 -20.67 -9.98
CA PRO A 166 13.82 -21.80 -9.86
C PRO A 166 13.66 -22.32 -8.41
N ASP A 167 14.74 -22.30 -7.64
CA ASP A 167 14.88 -22.78 -6.28
C ASP A 167 14.32 -21.82 -5.21
N LEU A 168 14.07 -20.56 -5.57
CA LEU A 168 13.57 -19.52 -4.68
C LEU A 168 12.36 -18.83 -5.29
N THR A 169 11.40 -19.65 -5.73
CA THR A 169 10.17 -19.15 -6.34
C THR A 169 9.37 -18.35 -5.29
N PRO A 170 9.17 -17.03 -5.52
CA PRO A 170 8.46 -16.19 -4.57
C PRO A 170 6.99 -16.64 -4.42
N ASP A 171 6.52 -16.81 -3.19
CA ASP A 171 5.15 -17.24 -2.86
C ASP A 171 4.12 -16.22 -3.41
N PRO A 172 3.18 -16.63 -4.27
CA PRO A 172 2.18 -15.73 -4.84
C PRO A 172 1.39 -14.90 -3.81
N SER A 173 1.13 -15.46 -2.61
CA SER A 173 0.44 -14.79 -1.52
C SER A 173 1.28 -13.65 -0.94
N VAL A 174 2.57 -13.91 -0.73
CA VAL A 174 3.55 -12.89 -0.30
C VAL A 174 3.65 -11.79 -1.35
N ALA A 175 3.70 -12.13 -2.65
CA ALA A 175 3.70 -11.13 -3.73
C ALA A 175 2.43 -10.25 -3.69
N GLY A 176 1.27 -10.85 -3.45
CA GLY A 176 0.00 -10.13 -3.37
C GLY A 176 0.00 -9.10 -2.24
N ILE A 177 0.44 -9.51 -1.05
CA ILE A 177 0.50 -8.68 0.14
C ILE A 177 1.57 -7.59 0.01
N LEU A 178 2.83 -7.96 -0.23
CA LEU A 178 3.92 -6.99 -0.31
C LEU A 178 3.75 -6.03 -1.48
N GLY A 179 3.27 -6.51 -2.63
CA GLY A 179 2.97 -5.67 -3.77
C GLY A 179 1.88 -4.64 -3.47
N ARG A 180 0.80 -5.04 -2.77
CA ARG A 180 -0.26 -4.11 -2.35
C ARG A 180 0.27 -3.09 -1.34
N PHE A 181 0.96 -3.54 -0.30
CA PHE A 181 1.54 -2.66 0.72
C PHE A 181 2.47 -1.61 0.10
N MET A 182 3.42 -2.03 -0.74
CA MET A 182 4.34 -1.11 -1.41
C MET A 182 3.61 -0.08 -2.27
N ALA A 183 2.57 -0.52 -2.99
CA ALA A 183 1.77 0.37 -3.83
C ALA A 183 1.06 1.45 -3.01
N ILE A 184 0.53 1.09 -1.83
CA ILE A 184 -0.07 2.05 -0.90
C ILE A 184 1.00 2.97 -0.30
N ALA A 185 2.11 2.45 0.18
CA ALA A 185 3.19 3.27 0.74
C ALA A 185 3.68 4.33 -0.26
N ILE A 186 3.93 3.91 -1.50
CA ILE A 186 4.32 4.80 -2.62
C ILE A 186 3.24 5.83 -2.92
N ARG A 187 1.96 5.43 -2.96
CA ARG A 187 0.84 6.36 -3.17
C ARG A 187 0.83 7.45 -2.11
N HIS A 188 0.97 7.07 -0.84
CA HIS A 188 1.03 8.03 0.27
C HIS A 188 2.23 8.98 0.13
N VAL A 189 3.42 8.46 -0.20
CA VAL A 189 4.60 9.29 -0.47
C VAL A 189 4.34 10.29 -1.60
N ALA A 190 3.82 9.83 -2.75
CA ALA A 190 3.58 10.68 -3.91
C ALA A 190 2.55 11.78 -3.61
N VAL A 191 1.46 11.44 -2.91
CA VAL A 191 0.44 12.42 -2.51
C VAL A 191 1.02 13.47 -1.56
N ARG A 192 1.88 13.07 -0.61
CA ARG A 192 2.58 14.03 0.28
C ARG A 192 3.44 14.99 -0.51
N GLN A 193 4.31 14.46 -1.37
CA GLN A 193 5.24 15.27 -2.17
C GLN A 193 4.48 16.27 -3.04
N ALA A 194 3.36 15.85 -3.65
CA ALA A 194 2.55 16.70 -4.50
C ALA A 194 1.70 17.75 -3.74
N LEU A 195 1.12 17.39 -2.58
CA LEU A 195 0.20 18.28 -1.86
C LEU A 195 0.90 19.28 -0.94
N VAL A 196 2.01 18.88 -0.32
CA VAL A 196 2.57 19.63 0.80
C VAL A 196 4.08 19.86 0.69
N GLY A 197 4.70 19.34 -0.36
CA GLY A 197 6.15 19.37 -0.56
C GLY A 197 6.88 18.32 0.30
N PRO A 198 8.16 18.04 -0.01
CA PRO A 198 8.93 16.96 0.61
C PRO A 198 9.17 17.14 2.12
N ASP A 199 9.15 18.39 2.63
CA ASP A 199 9.50 18.72 4.01
C ASP A 199 8.29 18.96 4.93
N SER A 200 7.07 18.75 4.45
CA SER A 200 5.88 18.99 5.26
C SER A 200 5.67 17.91 6.32
N GLU A 201 5.60 18.35 7.58
CA GLU A 201 5.23 17.52 8.73
C GLU A 201 3.74 17.18 8.81
N SER A 202 2.89 17.69 7.92
CA SER A 202 1.44 17.42 7.95
C SER A 202 1.15 15.92 8.03
N GLN A 203 0.57 15.48 9.16
CA GLN A 203 0.45 14.07 9.53
C GLN A 203 -0.85 13.42 9.03
N ASN A 204 -1.86 14.23 8.68
CA ASN A 204 -3.20 13.72 8.41
C ASN A 204 -3.41 13.41 6.93
N LEU A 205 -2.81 12.32 6.46
CA LEU A 205 -3.35 11.66 5.28
C LEU A 205 -4.48 10.73 5.71
N ILE A 206 -5.58 10.82 4.98
CA ILE A 206 -6.72 9.94 5.15
C ILE A 206 -6.23 8.52 4.86
N VAL A 207 -6.19 7.70 5.89
CA VAL A 207 -6.02 6.25 5.75
C VAL A 207 -7.34 5.72 5.22
N ASP A 208 -7.38 5.41 3.93
CA ASP A 208 -8.54 4.81 3.29
C ASP A 208 -8.64 3.31 3.58
N ALA A 209 -9.78 2.71 3.21
CA ALA A 209 -10.02 1.28 3.40
C ALA A 209 -8.96 0.39 2.73
N GLU A 210 -8.38 0.82 1.61
CA GLU A 210 -7.33 0.05 0.93
C GLU A 210 -6.01 0.10 1.69
N SER A 211 -5.69 1.24 2.33
CA SER A 211 -4.53 1.35 3.20
C SER A 211 -4.65 0.40 4.39
N MET A 212 -5.83 0.34 5.02
CA MET A 212 -6.11 -0.60 6.10
C MET A 212 -5.95 -2.06 5.66
N ARG A 213 -6.54 -2.45 4.52
CA ARG A 213 -6.39 -3.81 3.97
C ARG A 213 -4.94 -4.17 3.65
N ALA A 214 -4.16 -3.21 3.18
CA ALA A 214 -2.74 -3.42 2.88
C ALA A 214 -1.94 -3.66 4.16
N LEU A 215 -2.21 -2.90 5.22
CA LEU A 215 -1.60 -3.06 6.54
C LEU A 215 -2.03 -4.38 7.19
N GLU A 216 -3.32 -4.69 7.21
CA GLU A 216 -3.85 -5.97 7.73
C GLU A 216 -3.25 -7.18 7.01
N GLY A 217 -2.98 -7.07 5.71
CA GLY A 217 -2.29 -8.10 4.94
C GLY A 217 -0.90 -8.45 5.50
N LEU A 218 -0.19 -7.48 6.10
CA LEU A 218 1.12 -7.72 6.71
C LEU A 218 1.05 -8.68 7.89
N ALA A 219 -0.10 -8.82 8.55
CA ALA A 219 -0.30 -9.78 9.63
C ALA A 219 -0.12 -11.23 9.19
N TYR A 220 -0.18 -11.52 7.88
CA TYR A 220 0.04 -12.85 7.31
C TYR A 220 1.48 -13.07 6.82
N ILE A 221 2.38 -12.12 7.05
CA ILE A 221 3.78 -12.23 6.65
C ILE A 221 4.66 -12.36 7.89
N ARG A 222 5.55 -13.35 7.90
CA ARG A 222 6.65 -13.47 8.87
C ARG A 222 7.98 -13.35 8.15
N LEU A 223 8.91 -12.63 8.74
CA LEU A 223 10.29 -12.59 8.28
C LEU A 223 11.09 -13.69 8.98
N GLY A 224 11.83 -14.50 8.22
CA GLY A 224 12.84 -15.38 8.79
C GLY A 224 14.07 -14.61 9.31
N ASP A 225 15.03 -15.33 9.90
CA ASP A 225 16.29 -14.75 10.39
C ASP A 225 17.10 -14.06 9.29
N ASP A 226 16.95 -14.52 8.05
CA ASP A 226 17.53 -13.89 6.86
C ASP A 226 16.63 -12.79 6.27
N CYS A 227 15.61 -12.35 7.00
CA CYS A 227 14.56 -11.43 6.54
C CYS A 227 13.74 -11.95 5.34
N TRP A 228 13.80 -13.23 4.96
CA TRP A 228 12.97 -13.73 3.86
C TRP A 228 11.50 -13.75 4.28
N PRO A 229 10.59 -13.11 3.50
CA PRO A 229 9.18 -13.08 3.85
C PRO A 229 8.48 -14.39 3.48
N THR A 230 7.74 -14.94 4.44
CA THR A 230 6.94 -16.16 4.29
C THR A 230 5.48 -15.88 4.64
N TYR A 231 4.57 -16.50 3.88
CA TYR A 231 3.15 -16.45 4.19
C TYR A 231 2.83 -17.41 5.34
N HIS A 232 2.03 -16.97 6.30
CA HIS A 232 1.49 -17.83 7.34
C HIS A 232 -0.01 -17.60 7.50
N VAL A 233 -0.73 -18.67 7.77
CA VAL A 233 -2.14 -18.59 8.13
C VAL A 233 -2.20 -18.24 9.61
N LEU A 234 -2.99 -17.22 9.94
CA LEU A 234 -3.41 -16.97 11.32
C LEU A 234 -4.36 -18.11 11.69
N THR A 235 -3.83 -19.23 12.17
CA THR A 235 -4.64 -20.14 12.97
C THR A 235 -5.07 -19.34 14.20
N GLU A 236 -6.36 -19.37 14.52
CA GLU A 236 -6.93 -18.72 15.71
C GLU A 236 -5.93 -18.84 16.85
N ARG A 237 -5.57 -17.71 17.47
CA ARG A 237 -4.75 -17.65 18.69
C ARG A 237 -5.25 -18.79 19.57
N ALA A 238 -4.50 -19.88 19.65
CA ALA A 238 -4.73 -20.85 20.70
C ALA A 238 -4.47 -20.06 21.97
N ASP A 239 -5.41 -20.12 22.89
CA ASP A 239 -5.45 -19.46 24.19
C ASP A 239 -4.30 -19.94 25.11
N GLU A 240 -3.07 -20.05 24.59
CA GLU A 240 -1.91 -20.66 25.25
C GLU A 240 -1.12 -19.67 26.13
N ASP A 241 -1.38 -18.36 26.05
CA ASP A 241 -0.71 -17.37 26.91
C ASP A 241 -1.34 -17.26 28.32
N ASP A 242 -2.48 -17.92 28.60
CA ASP A 242 -3.14 -17.88 29.92
C ASP A 242 -2.87 -19.14 30.79
N ALA A 243 -2.08 -20.11 30.30
CA ALA A 243 -1.84 -21.37 31.02
C ALA A 243 -0.63 -21.35 31.97
N ASP A 244 0.32 -20.43 31.79
CA ASP A 244 1.60 -20.45 32.54
C ASP A 244 1.59 -19.58 33.83
N GLU A 245 0.56 -18.79 34.10
CA GLU A 245 0.45 -18.01 35.37
C GLU A 245 -0.30 -18.75 36.49
N ALA A 246 -0.92 -19.90 36.23
CA ALA A 246 -1.75 -20.60 37.23
C ALA A 246 -0.96 -21.56 38.16
N ASP A 247 0.29 -21.91 37.86
CA ASP A 247 1.04 -22.92 38.61
C ASP A 247 2.01 -22.37 39.67
N GLU A 248 2.27 -21.06 39.73
CA GLU A 248 3.14 -20.49 40.78
C GLU A 248 2.39 -20.13 42.08
N GLU A 249 1.06 -20.02 42.09
CA GLU A 249 0.28 -19.72 43.31
C GLU A 249 -0.10 -20.96 44.15
N SER A 250 0.24 -22.17 43.70
CA SER A 250 -0.03 -23.43 44.43
C SER A 250 1.14 -23.90 45.32
N LEU A 251 2.27 -23.17 45.31
CA LEU A 251 3.50 -23.54 46.04
C LEU A 251 3.94 -22.52 47.12
N MET A 252 3.09 -21.55 47.47
CA MET A 252 3.27 -20.70 48.67
C MET A 252 2.16 -20.95 49.70
#